data_AF-A0A498SMY0-F1
#
_entry.id   AF-A0A498SMY0-F1
#
_cell.length_a   1.000
_cell.length_b   1.000
_cell.length_c   1.000
_cell.angle_alpha   90.00
_cell.angle_beta   90.00
_cell.angle_gamma   90.00
#
_symmetry.space_group_name_H-M   'P 1'
#
loop_
_entity.id
_entity.type
_entity.pdbx_description
1 polymer ?
#
loop_
_entity_poly.entity_id
_entity_poly.type
_entity_poly.pdbx_seq_one_letter_code
_entity_poly.pdbx_strand_id
1 'polypeptide(L)'
;MYNESSSKKIITMDRTRSVLIYNYEPYEKTERIELQISDPDVILTGKDGPIQAQIEPYFDAVHGKFTENYLLVFFTFLNALSFIRITIQKNHSTTTEIAQILTPMQQSPVTIYFNIAKNGTERLRCEQEFSYYNSTYSGAYIMALENDKLTKLEMNDAETFIVSGSLRQTVYTLSEFIKQRLSVNNITGVEGSHLHMQLHVDIRKMSGVELITKFSTDMIADDIEYYTDSNGMQASFITFYVYNAL
;
A
#
# COMPACT_ATOMS: atom_id res chain seq x y z
N MET A 1 11.66 16.17 18.25
CA MET A 1 10.55 16.11 17.27
C MET A 1 11.17 15.95 15.90
N TYR A 2 11.22 14.74 15.37
CA TYR A 2 11.65 14.47 13.99
C TYR A 2 10.41 13.98 13.23
N ASN A 3 9.59 14.92 12.78
CA ASN A 3 8.47 14.66 11.88
C ASN A 3 8.79 15.29 10.52
N GLU A 4 9.90 14.89 9.90
CA GLU A 4 10.01 15.05 8.46
C GLU A 4 9.19 13.93 7.82
N SER A 5 7.91 14.21 7.55
CA SER A 5 7.20 13.46 6.53
C SER A 5 7.94 13.72 5.21
N SER A 6 8.58 12.70 4.65
CA SER A 6 9.18 12.79 3.32
C SER A 6 8.05 13.08 2.32
N SER A 7 7.88 14.34 1.95
CA SER A 7 6.94 14.72 0.89
C SER A 7 7.66 14.54 -0.44
N LYS A 8 7.10 13.71 -1.31
CA LYS A 8 7.59 13.60 -2.69
C LYS A 8 7.43 14.99 -3.34
N LYS A 9 8.53 15.54 -3.86
CA LYS A 9 8.49 16.83 -4.54
C LYS A 9 7.67 16.70 -5.84
N ILE A 10 6.66 17.56 -6.00
CA ILE A 10 5.85 17.63 -7.21
C ILE A 10 6.74 18.00 -8.41
N ILE A 11 6.56 17.30 -9.52
CA ILE A 11 7.17 17.63 -10.81
C ILE A 11 6.19 18.52 -11.58
N THR A 12 6.51 19.82 -11.62
CA THR A 12 5.76 20.77 -12.46
C THR A 12 6.08 20.54 -13.94
N MET A 13 5.04 20.36 -14.74
CA MET A 13 5.10 20.07 -16.19
C MET A 13 5.06 21.34 -17.05
N ASP A 14 5.95 22.29 -16.75
CA ASP A 14 6.19 23.53 -17.50
C ASP A 14 7.23 23.37 -18.63
N ARG A 15 8.07 22.33 -18.54
CA ARG A 15 9.11 21.97 -19.49
C ARG A 15 9.40 20.48 -19.42
N THR A 16 10.14 19.96 -20.38
CA THR A 16 10.70 18.61 -20.34
C THR A 16 11.50 18.39 -19.06
N ARG A 17 11.22 17.29 -18.37
CA ARG A 17 11.93 16.87 -17.14
C ARG A 17 12.65 15.56 -17.38
N SER A 18 13.78 15.37 -16.71
CA SER A 18 14.50 14.09 -16.69
C SER A 18 14.54 13.57 -15.27
N VAL A 19 14.22 12.29 -15.12
CA VAL A 19 14.28 11.55 -13.86
C VAL A 19 15.37 10.49 -14.01
N LEU A 20 16.30 10.47 -13.05
CA LEU A 20 17.31 9.43 -12.93
C LEU A 20 16.85 8.46 -11.85
N ILE A 21 16.83 7.18 -12.18
CA ILE A 21 16.45 6.11 -11.25
C ILE A 21 17.68 5.24 -11.08
N TYR A 22 18.08 5.04 -9.83
CA TYR A 22 19.22 4.21 -9.46
C TYR A 22 18.75 2.90 -8.87
N ASN A 23 19.26 1.79 -9.39
CA ASN A 23 19.16 0.50 -8.73
C ASN A 23 20.41 0.25 -7.91
N TYR A 24 20.26 0.20 -6.59
CA TYR A 24 21.36 -0.10 -5.67
C TYR A 24 21.57 -1.62 -5.47
N GLU A 25 20.70 -2.46 -6.02
CA GLU A 25 20.79 -3.91 -5.86
C GLU A 25 21.76 -4.51 -6.88
N PRO A 26 22.47 -5.60 -6.50
CA PRO A 26 23.43 -6.28 -7.38
C PRO A 26 22.76 -7.20 -8.42
N TYR A 27 21.44 -7.12 -8.58
CA TYR A 27 20.68 -7.88 -9.55
C TYR A 27 19.69 -6.99 -10.30
N GLU A 28 19.23 -7.49 -11.44
CA GLU A 28 18.27 -6.80 -12.29
C GLU A 28 16.86 -6.95 -11.73
N LYS A 29 16.04 -5.91 -11.86
CA LYS A 29 14.63 -5.95 -11.43
C LYS A 29 13.74 -5.08 -12.29
N THR A 30 12.47 -5.47 -12.35
CA THR A 30 11.40 -4.55 -12.77
C THR A 30 10.87 -3.85 -11.55
N GLU A 31 10.83 -2.52 -11.55
CA GLU A 31 10.38 -1.74 -10.42
C GLU A 31 9.26 -0.78 -10.81
N ARG A 32 8.30 -0.63 -9.91
CA ARG A 32 7.22 0.34 -10.01
C ARG A 32 7.71 1.72 -9.59
N ILE A 33 7.54 2.70 -10.47
CA ILE A 33 7.88 4.09 -10.19
C ILE A 33 6.61 4.91 -10.06
N GLU A 34 6.58 5.76 -9.03
CA GLU A 34 5.46 6.63 -8.70
C GLU A 34 5.92 8.07 -8.51
N LEU A 35 5.52 8.95 -9.41
CA LEU A 35 5.87 10.37 -9.41
C LEU A 35 4.62 11.23 -9.28
N GLN A 36 4.67 12.25 -8.43
CA GLN A 36 3.62 13.26 -8.37
C GLN A 36 3.88 14.33 -9.43
N ILE A 37 2.92 14.58 -10.32
CA ILE A 37 3.04 15.51 -11.43
C ILE A 37 1.86 16.50 -11.46
N SER A 38 2.08 17.69 -12.03
CA SER A 38 1.07 18.75 -12.06
C SER A 38 0.08 18.66 -13.24
N ASP A 39 0.36 17.84 -14.25
CA ASP A 39 -0.40 17.78 -15.51
C ASP A 39 -0.51 16.33 -15.97
N PRO A 40 -1.70 15.82 -16.33
CA PRO A 40 -1.89 14.42 -16.72
C PRO A 40 -1.51 14.13 -18.17
N ASP A 41 -1.39 15.16 -19.03
CA ASP A 41 -1.15 15.00 -20.47
C ASP A 41 0.35 14.90 -20.76
N VAL A 42 0.92 13.74 -20.43
CA VAL A 42 2.36 13.50 -20.50
C VAL A 42 2.72 12.25 -21.30
N ILE A 43 3.88 12.31 -21.96
CA ILE A 43 4.57 11.16 -22.54
C ILE A 43 5.85 10.87 -21.77
N LEU A 44 6.13 9.58 -21.56
CA LEU A 44 7.36 9.09 -20.96
C LEU A 44 8.22 8.47 -22.05
N THR A 45 9.50 8.80 -22.07
CA THR A 45 10.47 8.24 -23.01
C THR A 45 11.69 7.72 -22.26
N GLY A 46 11.93 6.42 -22.38
CA GLY A 46 13.13 5.74 -21.91
C GLY A 46 14.21 5.67 -22.98
N LYS A 47 15.19 4.80 -22.78
CA LYS A 47 16.27 4.55 -23.74
C LYS A 47 15.73 3.96 -25.05
N ASP A 48 14.76 3.06 -24.95
CA ASP A 48 14.26 2.24 -26.07
C ASP A 48 12.96 2.78 -26.68
N GLY A 49 12.55 3.99 -26.29
CA GLY A 49 11.35 4.67 -26.83
C GLY A 49 10.29 4.98 -25.77
N PRO A 50 9.03 5.18 -26.20
CA PRO A 50 7.91 5.48 -25.31
C PRO A 50 7.66 4.39 -24.27
N ILE A 51 7.35 4.78 -23.03
CA ILE A 51 7.02 3.88 -21.92
C ILE A 51 5.51 3.95 -21.67
N GLN A 52 4.89 2.78 -21.48
CA GLN A 52 3.50 2.69 -21.04
C GLN A 52 3.36 3.22 -19.60
N ALA A 53 2.38 4.10 -19.40
CA ALA A 53 2.17 4.75 -18.12
C ALA A 53 0.69 4.90 -17.79
N GLN A 54 0.40 5.02 -16.51
CA GLN A 54 -0.93 5.24 -15.97
C GLN A 54 -0.92 6.50 -15.10
N ILE A 55 -1.91 7.35 -15.32
CA ILE A 55 -2.21 8.52 -14.54
C ILE A 55 -3.34 8.19 -13.59
N GLU A 56 -3.10 8.42 -12.30
CA GLU A 56 -4.10 8.30 -11.25
C GLU A 56 -4.32 9.67 -10.60
N PRO A 57 -5.50 9.93 -10.02
CA PRO A 57 -5.68 11.07 -9.15
C PRO A 57 -4.71 10.99 -7.97
N TYR A 58 -4.03 12.10 -7.63
CA TYR A 58 -3.19 12.11 -6.43
C TYR A 58 -4.06 12.26 -5.18
N PHE A 59 -4.01 11.24 -4.33
CA PHE A 59 -4.64 11.24 -3.02
C PHE A 59 -3.60 11.53 -1.93
N ASP A 60 -3.81 12.62 -1.19
CA ASP A 60 -3.00 12.98 -0.03
C ASP A 60 -3.48 12.18 1.18
N ALA A 61 -2.77 11.11 1.50
CA ALA A 61 -3.08 10.24 2.62
C ALA A 61 -2.89 10.92 3.99
N VAL A 62 -2.12 12.01 4.09
CA VAL A 62 -1.98 12.73 5.36
C VAL A 62 -3.25 13.52 5.64
N HIS A 63 -3.69 14.30 4.65
CA HIS A 63 -4.86 15.18 4.78
C HIS A 63 -6.19 14.51 4.42
N GLY A 64 -6.17 13.27 3.89
CA GLY A 64 -7.36 12.51 3.55
C GLY A 64 -8.16 13.08 2.38
N LYS A 65 -7.49 13.66 1.37
CA LYS A 65 -8.18 14.33 0.25
C LYS A 65 -7.46 14.16 -1.07
N PHE A 66 -8.22 14.19 -2.17
CA PHE A 66 -7.65 14.40 -3.49
C PHE A 66 -7.10 15.82 -3.64
N THR A 67 -6.08 15.94 -4.47
CA THR A 67 -5.50 17.23 -4.84
C THR A 67 -5.68 17.46 -6.34
N GLU A 68 -5.33 18.66 -6.82
CA GLU A 68 -5.27 18.98 -8.25
C GLU A 68 -4.08 18.33 -8.97
N ASN A 69 -3.18 17.66 -8.23
CA ASN A 69 -2.06 16.93 -8.80
C ASN A 69 -2.45 15.50 -9.20
N TYR A 70 -1.55 14.86 -9.94
CA TYR A 70 -1.71 13.52 -10.44
C TYR A 70 -0.57 12.63 -9.97
N LEU A 71 -0.84 11.33 -9.87
CA LEU A 71 0.13 10.30 -9.62
C LEU A 71 0.42 9.58 -10.94
N LEU A 72 1.63 9.76 -11.45
CA LEU A 72 2.15 9.06 -12.61
C LEU A 72 2.80 7.75 -12.19
N VAL A 73 2.34 6.66 -12.78
CA VAL A 73 2.71 5.29 -12.46
C VAL A 73 3.23 4.62 -13.73
N PHE A 74 4.39 4.00 -13.63
CA PHE A 74 4.93 3.18 -14.71
C PHE A 74 5.89 2.14 -14.15
N PHE A 75 6.24 1.17 -14.98
CA PHE A 75 7.18 0.11 -14.64
C PHE A 75 8.39 0.20 -15.55
N THR A 76 9.56 -0.06 -14.98
CA THR A 76 10.81 0.02 -15.73
C THR A 76 11.78 -1.04 -15.29
N PHE A 77 12.54 -1.56 -16.25
CA PHE A 77 13.58 -2.54 -16.00
C PHE A 77 14.88 -1.82 -15.61
N LEU A 78 15.47 -2.23 -14.50
CA LEU A 78 16.67 -1.66 -13.94
C LEU A 78 17.78 -2.71 -13.92
N ASN A 79 18.92 -2.41 -14.55
CA ASN A 79 20.09 -3.28 -14.46
C ASN A 79 20.71 -3.17 -13.07
N ALA A 80 21.46 -4.20 -12.67
CA ALA A 80 22.21 -4.22 -11.42
C ALA A 80 23.13 -2.99 -11.28
N LEU A 81 23.13 -2.36 -10.10
CA LEU A 81 24.04 -1.26 -9.73
C LEU A 81 24.10 -0.11 -10.75
N SER A 82 22.99 0.22 -11.39
CA SER A 82 22.95 1.11 -12.56
C SER A 82 21.95 2.24 -12.45
N PHE A 83 22.12 3.27 -13.30
CA PHE A 83 21.15 4.33 -13.50
C PHE A 83 20.44 4.16 -14.83
N ILE A 84 19.14 4.46 -14.83
CA ILE A 84 18.39 4.75 -16.06
C ILE A 84 17.94 6.21 -16.07
N ARG A 85 17.79 6.77 -17.26
CA ARG A 85 17.23 8.10 -17.46
C ARG A 85 15.89 7.97 -18.17
N ILE A 86 14.87 8.58 -17.60
CA ILE A 86 13.55 8.71 -18.21
C ILE A 86 13.27 10.19 -18.43
N THR A 87 12.70 10.51 -19.58
CA THR A 87 12.28 11.87 -19.92
C THR A 87 10.75 11.95 -19.85
N ILE A 88 10.23 12.99 -19.22
CA ILE A 88 8.80 13.27 -19.10
C ILE A 88 8.55 14.59 -19.83
N GLN A 89 7.61 14.59 -20.76
CA GLN A 89 7.26 15.77 -21.58
C GLN A 89 5.75 15.94 -21.59
N LYS A 90 5.30 17.21 -21.56
CA LYS A 90 3.89 17.53 -21.76
C LYS A 90 3.55 17.34 -23.23
N ASN A 91 2.76 16.32 -23.51
CA ASN A 91 2.28 15.98 -24.84
C ASN A 91 1.19 14.93 -24.71
N HIS A 92 0.20 14.99 -25.60
CA HIS A 92 -0.82 13.98 -25.68
C HIS A 92 -0.23 12.65 -26.14
N SER A 93 -0.40 11.61 -25.33
CA SER A 93 0.14 10.28 -25.59
C SER A 93 -0.95 9.23 -25.59
N THR A 94 -0.90 8.32 -26.57
CA THR A 94 -1.70 7.09 -26.57
C THR A 94 -1.11 6.01 -25.67
N THR A 95 0.13 6.19 -25.17
CA THR A 95 0.79 5.26 -24.23
C THR A 95 0.58 5.63 -22.77
N THR A 96 -0.15 6.71 -22.50
CA THR A 96 -0.48 7.17 -21.15
C THR A 96 -1.99 7.09 -20.98
N GLU A 97 -2.44 6.23 -20.07
CA GLU A 97 -3.85 6.05 -19.75
C GLU A 97 -4.24 6.84 -18.50
N ILE A 98 -5.43 7.42 -18.46
CA ILE A 98 -6.01 7.97 -17.23
C ILE A 98 -6.89 6.91 -16.58
N ALA A 99 -6.54 6.52 -15.36
CA ALA A 99 -7.27 5.55 -14.57
C ALA A 99 -8.67 6.06 -14.19
N GLN A 100 -9.62 5.14 -14.12
CA GLN A 100 -11.01 5.41 -13.78
C GLN A 100 -11.21 5.33 -12.26
N ILE A 101 -12.01 6.24 -11.71
CA ILE A 101 -12.45 6.18 -10.31
C ILE A 101 -13.80 5.49 -10.27
N LEU A 102 -13.89 4.42 -9.49
CA LEU A 102 -15.12 3.69 -9.22
C LEU A 102 -15.47 3.84 -7.74
N THR A 103 -16.67 4.33 -7.46
CA THR A 103 -17.19 4.39 -6.09
C THR A 103 -18.12 3.20 -5.87
N PRO A 104 -17.92 2.35 -4.84
CA PRO A 104 -18.84 1.26 -4.54
C PRO A 104 -20.25 1.79 -4.31
N MET A 105 -21.26 1.13 -4.87
CA MET A 105 -22.67 1.54 -4.74
C MET A 105 -23.24 1.36 -3.31
N GLN A 106 -22.48 0.75 -2.40
CA GLN A 106 -22.89 0.43 -1.04
C GLN A 106 -21.76 0.78 -0.07
N GLN A 107 -22.11 1.32 1.10
CA GLN A 107 -21.15 1.56 2.18
C GLN A 107 -20.39 0.26 2.43
N SER A 108 -19.06 0.33 2.35
CA SER A 108 -18.22 -0.85 2.52
C SER A 108 -18.28 -1.30 3.98
N PRO A 109 -18.34 -2.61 4.25
CA PRO A 109 -18.16 -3.09 5.61
C PRO A 109 -16.79 -2.66 6.14
N VAL A 110 -16.71 -2.44 7.46
CA VAL A 110 -15.48 -2.15 8.23
C VAL A 110 -14.39 -3.20 8.00
N THR A 111 -14.79 -4.41 7.60
CA THR A 111 -13.94 -5.55 7.28
C THR A 111 -13.61 -5.59 5.78
N ILE A 112 -12.32 -5.77 5.45
CA ILE A 112 -11.86 -5.94 4.07
C ILE A 112 -11.60 -7.43 3.80
N TYR A 113 -12.28 -7.96 2.79
CA TYR A 113 -12.11 -9.35 2.35
C TYR A 113 -11.23 -9.44 1.11
N PHE A 114 -10.22 -10.32 1.18
CA PHE A 114 -9.35 -10.69 0.08
C PHE A 114 -9.63 -12.13 -0.32
N ASN A 115 -9.78 -12.35 -1.62
CA ASN A 115 -9.78 -13.70 -2.19
C ASN A 115 -8.49 -13.84 -3.01
N ILE A 116 -7.54 -14.61 -2.50
CA ILE A 116 -6.25 -14.81 -3.14
C ILE A 116 -6.33 -16.11 -3.94
N ALA A 117 -6.21 -16.02 -5.26
CA ALA A 117 -6.25 -17.17 -6.13
C ALA A 117 -4.87 -17.48 -6.73
N LYS A 118 -4.33 -18.67 -6.45
CA LYS A 118 -3.15 -19.19 -7.16
C LYS A 118 -3.65 -20.04 -8.33
N ASN A 119 -3.47 -19.56 -9.56
CA ASN A 119 -3.89 -20.24 -10.79
C ASN A 119 -5.42 -20.45 -10.97
N GLY A 120 -6.25 -19.70 -10.24
CA GLY A 120 -7.71 -19.63 -10.45
C GLY A 120 -8.55 -20.72 -9.75
N THR A 121 -7.95 -21.85 -9.34
CA THR A 121 -8.65 -22.98 -8.72
C THR A 121 -8.61 -23.01 -7.20
N GLU A 122 -7.49 -22.62 -6.59
CA GLU A 122 -7.36 -22.53 -5.13
C GLU A 122 -7.58 -21.10 -4.68
N ARG A 123 -8.53 -20.89 -3.76
CA ARG A 123 -8.84 -19.57 -3.18
C ARG A 123 -8.59 -19.61 -1.69
N LEU A 124 -7.59 -18.86 -1.24
CA LEU A 124 -7.41 -18.53 0.16
C LEU A 124 -8.29 -17.31 0.48
N ARG A 125 -9.15 -17.43 1.48
CA ARG A 125 -9.87 -16.28 2.01
C ARG A 125 -9.01 -15.65 3.09
N CYS A 126 -8.82 -14.35 2.98
CA CYS A 126 -8.17 -13.55 4.00
C CYS A 126 -9.08 -12.39 4.37
N GLU A 127 -9.29 -12.20 5.65
CA GLU A 127 -10.08 -11.12 6.24
C GLU A 127 -9.14 -10.20 6.99
N GLN A 128 -9.13 -8.92 6.65
CA GLN A 128 -8.44 -7.89 7.44
C GLN A 128 -9.43 -7.15 8.32
N GLU A 129 -9.06 -7.00 9.59
CA GLU A 129 -9.79 -6.26 10.59
C GLU A 129 -8.85 -5.35 11.39
N PHE A 130 -9.32 -4.15 11.73
CA PHE A 130 -8.67 -3.29 12.72
C PHE A 130 -9.32 -3.52 14.08
N SER A 131 -8.51 -3.67 15.10
CA SER A 131 -8.96 -3.89 16.47
C SER A 131 -8.01 -3.20 17.44
N TYR A 132 -8.38 -3.09 18.70
CA TYR A 132 -7.51 -2.55 19.71
C TYR A 132 -7.70 -3.26 21.05
N TYR A 133 -6.64 -3.27 21.85
CA TYR A 133 -6.73 -3.55 23.27
C TYR A 133 -6.79 -2.25 24.04
N ASN A 134 -7.57 -2.24 25.13
CA ASN A 134 -7.39 -1.23 26.15
C ASN A 134 -6.11 -1.51 26.92
N SER A 135 -5.41 -0.46 27.33
CA SER A 135 -4.13 -0.57 28.01
C SER A 135 -4.19 0.01 29.41
N THR A 136 -3.62 -0.72 30.36
CA THR A 136 -3.57 -0.36 31.79
C THR A 136 -2.12 -0.32 32.22
N TYR A 137 -1.62 0.88 32.55
CA TYR A 137 -0.19 1.11 32.88
C TYR A 137 0.80 0.70 31.77
N SER A 138 0.35 0.58 30.52
CA SER A 138 1.25 0.43 29.37
C SER A 138 2.12 1.67 29.18
N GLY A 139 3.28 1.48 28.56
CA GLY A 139 4.21 2.55 28.25
C GLY A 139 5.13 2.16 27.11
N ALA A 140 6.20 2.93 26.90
CA ALA A 140 7.09 2.75 25.75
C ALA A 140 7.77 1.37 25.65
N TYR A 141 7.80 0.60 26.74
CA TYR A 141 8.49 -0.70 26.82
C TYR A 141 7.58 -1.87 27.18
N ILE A 142 6.45 -1.61 27.85
CA ILE A 142 5.61 -2.65 28.43
C ILE A 142 4.23 -2.54 27.81
N MET A 143 3.79 -3.64 27.19
CA MET A 143 2.41 -3.87 26.80
C MET A 143 1.68 -4.55 27.96
N ALA A 144 0.93 -3.76 28.71
CA ALA A 144 0.07 -4.18 29.82
C ALA A 144 -1.39 -3.91 29.44
N LEU A 145 -2.12 -4.98 29.14
CA LEU A 145 -3.47 -4.93 28.59
C LEU A 145 -4.51 -4.95 29.71
N GLU A 146 -5.63 -4.26 29.49
CA GLU A 146 -6.80 -4.33 30.34
C GLU A 146 -7.65 -5.54 29.96
N ASN A 147 -7.62 -6.60 30.78
CA ASN A 147 -8.43 -7.81 30.64
C ASN A 147 -8.23 -8.62 29.34
N ASP A 148 -7.15 -8.38 28.60
CA ASP A 148 -6.79 -9.04 27.33
C ASP A 148 -7.93 -9.08 26.29
N LYS A 149 -8.94 -8.21 26.43
CA LYS A 149 -10.12 -8.22 25.57
C LYS A 149 -9.84 -7.42 24.31
N LEU A 150 -9.84 -8.11 23.17
CA LEU A 150 -9.77 -7.46 21.88
C LEU A 150 -11.12 -6.84 21.50
N THR A 151 -11.11 -5.55 21.14
CA THR A 151 -12.30 -4.83 20.68
C THR A 151 -12.12 -4.41 19.22
N LYS A 152 -13.12 -4.68 18.38
CA LYS A 152 -13.11 -4.27 16.97
C LYS A 152 -13.14 -2.75 16.89
N LEU A 153 -12.32 -2.16 16.01
CA LEU A 153 -12.39 -0.75 15.70
C LEU A 153 -13.56 -0.51 14.75
N GLU A 154 -14.58 0.21 15.20
CA GLU A 154 -15.70 0.62 14.35
C GLU A 154 -15.25 1.77 13.43
N MET A 155 -15.38 1.59 12.11
CA MET A 155 -15.04 2.59 11.09
C MET A 155 -16.31 3.03 10.36
N ASN A 156 -17.30 3.53 11.10
CA ASN A 156 -18.61 3.92 10.56
C ASN A 156 -18.54 5.11 9.58
N ASP A 157 -17.46 5.88 9.65
CA ASP A 157 -17.13 6.99 8.77
C ASP A 157 -16.31 6.55 7.54
N ALA A 158 -16.09 5.24 7.36
CA ALA A 158 -15.24 4.75 6.29
C ALA A 158 -15.81 5.04 4.89
N GLU A 159 -15.01 5.72 4.07
CA GLU A 159 -15.26 5.88 2.64
C GLU A 159 -14.31 4.98 1.85
N THR A 160 -14.83 4.29 0.84
CA THR A 160 -14.05 3.42 -0.04
C THR A 160 -14.21 3.85 -1.48
N PHE A 161 -13.12 3.86 -2.25
CA PHE A 161 -13.15 4.00 -3.70
C PHE A 161 -12.02 3.20 -4.35
N ILE A 162 -12.20 2.91 -5.64
CA ILE A 162 -11.28 2.11 -6.44
C ILE A 162 -10.74 3.00 -7.56
N VAL A 163 -9.43 2.99 -7.75
CA VAL A 163 -8.77 3.55 -8.93
C VAL A 163 -8.35 2.37 -9.81
N SER A 164 -8.96 2.27 -10.99
CA SER A 164 -8.78 1.16 -11.92
C SER A 164 -8.12 1.64 -13.20
N GLY A 165 -6.96 1.08 -13.53
CA GLY A 165 -6.31 1.29 -14.83
C GLY A 165 -5.56 0.05 -15.30
N SER A 166 -5.03 0.12 -16.52
CA SER A 166 -4.39 -1.03 -17.19
C SER A 166 -3.13 -1.55 -16.52
N LEU A 167 -2.34 -0.71 -15.84
CA LEU A 167 -1.09 -1.09 -15.19
C LEU A 167 -1.26 -1.42 -13.71
N ARG A 168 -2.29 -0.87 -13.07
CA ARG A 168 -2.53 -1.03 -11.64
C ARG A 168 -3.98 -0.80 -11.26
N GLN A 169 -4.44 -1.56 -10.27
CA GLN A 169 -5.68 -1.32 -9.56
C GLN A 169 -5.38 -1.01 -8.10
N THR A 170 -6.06 -0.01 -7.56
CA THR A 170 -5.88 0.43 -6.17
C THR A 170 -7.22 0.61 -5.48
N VAL A 171 -7.37 0.08 -4.27
CA VAL A 171 -8.51 0.33 -3.38
C VAL A 171 -8.04 1.26 -2.26
N TYR A 172 -8.80 2.32 -2.02
CA TYR A 172 -8.61 3.23 -0.91
C TYR A 172 -9.73 3.03 0.09
N THR A 173 -9.39 3.01 1.37
CA THR A 173 -10.34 3.00 2.49
C THR A 173 -9.94 4.08 3.48
N LEU A 174 -10.84 5.01 3.76
CA LEU A 174 -10.55 6.25 4.48
C LEU A 174 -11.48 6.38 5.68
N SER A 175 -10.92 6.43 6.88
CA SER A 175 -11.61 6.77 8.12
C SER A 175 -10.77 7.79 8.91
N GLU A 176 -11.31 8.24 10.03
CA GLU A 176 -10.64 9.11 10.99
C GLU A 176 -9.29 8.52 11.45
N PHE A 177 -9.26 7.24 11.81
CA PHE A 177 -8.09 6.60 12.41
C PHE A 177 -7.20 5.90 11.38
N ILE A 178 -7.79 5.38 10.31
CA ILE A 178 -7.11 4.54 9.32
C ILE A 178 -7.36 5.08 7.92
N LYS A 179 -6.26 5.37 7.20
CA LYS A 179 -6.29 5.58 5.76
C LYS A 179 -5.43 4.50 5.12
N GLN A 180 -6.08 3.63 4.37
CA GLN A 180 -5.47 2.46 3.76
C GLN A 180 -5.47 2.59 2.25
N ARG A 181 -4.36 2.16 1.64
CA ARG A 181 -4.20 2.00 0.20
C ARG A 181 -3.74 0.58 -0.08
N LEU A 182 -4.55 -0.17 -0.81
CA LEU A 182 -4.24 -1.52 -1.28
C LEU A 182 -4.07 -1.46 -2.80
N SER A 183 -2.97 -1.98 -3.33
CA SER A 183 -2.75 -1.99 -4.77
C SER A 183 -2.21 -3.31 -5.27
N VAL A 184 -2.68 -3.72 -6.45
CA VAL A 184 -2.17 -4.84 -7.23
C VAL A 184 -1.72 -4.32 -8.59
N ASN A 185 -0.52 -4.73 -9.00
CA ASN A 185 0.04 -4.31 -10.28
C ASN A 185 -0.31 -5.34 -11.35
N ASN A 186 -0.79 -4.88 -12.50
CA ASN A 186 -1.14 -5.73 -13.63
C ASN A 186 0.06 -5.88 -14.59
N ILE A 187 1.15 -6.45 -14.06
CA ILE A 187 2.37 -6.74 -14.81
C ILE A 187 2.82 -8.18 -14.52
N THR A 188 3.74 -8.69 -15.33
CA THR A 188 4.36 -9.99 -15.07
C THR A 188 5.51 -9.85 -14.08
N GLY A 189 5.89 -10.96 -13.44
CA GLY A 189 7.01 -11.02 -12.50
C GLY A 189 6.61 -10.69 -11.06
N VAL A 190 7.63 -10.46 -10.23
CA VAL A 190 7.51 -10.35 -8.75
C VAL A 190 6.54 -9.24 -8.34
N GLU A 191 6.68 -8.05 -8.93
CA GLU A 191 5.82 -6.89 -8.65
C GLU A 191 4.33 -7.12 -9.00
N GLY A 192 4.03 -8.01 -9.95
CA GLY A 192 2.65 -8.39 -10.28
C GLY A 192 2.06 -9.47 -9.39
N SER A 193 2.90 -10.18 -8.63
CA SER A 193 2.49 -11.27 -7.74
C SER A 193 2.19 -10.84 -6.31
N HIS A 194 2.35 -9.56 -5.99
CA HIS A 194 2.20 -9.03 -4.65
C HIS A 194 0.98 -8.11 -4.50
N LEU A 195 0.33 -8.23 -3.34
CA LEU A 195 -0.55 -7.20 -2.82
C LEU A 195 0.31 -6.19 -2.06
N HIS A 196 0.31 -4.94 -2.51
CA HIS A 196 0.98 -3.86 -1.78
C HIS A 196 -0.02 -3.16 -0.88
N MET A 197 0.33 -3.02 0.40
CA MET A 197 -0.49 -2.33 1.39
C MET A 197 0.29 -1.15 1.97
N GLN A 198 -0.38 -0.01 2.06
CA GLN A 198 0.10 1.16 2.78
C GLN A 198 -0.97 1.59 3.79
N LEU A 199 -0.55 1.80 5.04
CA LEU A 199 -1.42 2.24 6.13
C LEU A 199 -0.90 3.58 6.65
N HIS A 200 -1.79 4.55 6.78
CA HIS A 200 -1.58 5.75 7.57
C HIS A 200 -2.52 5.68 8.77
N VAL A 201 -1.93 5.67 9.96
CA VAL A 201 -2.59 5.42 11.23
C VAL A 201 -2.50 6.68 12.09
N ASP A 202 -3.65 7.22 12.51
CA ASP A 202 -3.75 8.40 13.36
C ASP A 202 -4.53 8.09 14.64
N ILE A 203 -3.84 7.58 15.66
CA ILE A 203 -4.43 7.21 16.95
C ILE A 203 -4.42 8.36 17.97
N ARG A 204 -4.11 9.60 17.58
CA ARG A 204 -3.95 10.71 18.56
C ARG A 204 -5.21 11.01 19.38
N LYS A 205 -6.38 10.64 18.85
CA LYS A 205 -7.68 10.76 19.52
C LYS A 205 -8.08 9.51 20.30
N MET A 206 -7.27 8.46 20.27
CA MET A 206 -7.46 7.25 21.06
C MET A 206 -6.46 7.27 22.23
N SER A 207 -6.95 7.26 23.47
CA SER A 207 -6.11 7.25 24.66
C SER A 207 -6.17 5.89 25.33
N GLY A 208 -5.02 5.38 25.79
CA GLY A 208 -4.94 4.10 26.48
C GLY A 208 -5.31 2.91 25.59
N VAL A 209 -4.92 2.94 24.32
CA VAL A 209 -5.19 1.84 23.37
C VAL A 209 -3.92 1.35 22.69
N GLU A 210 -3.89 0.06 22.41
CA GLU A 210 -2.92 -0.59 21.52
C GLU A 210 -3.65 -1.06 20.27
N LEU A 211 -3.52 -0.31 19.16
CA LEU A 211 -4.18 -0.62 17.90
C LEU A 211 -3.44 -1.73 17.16
N ILE A 212 -4.19 -2.70 16.63
CA ILE A 212 -3.68 -3.82 15.82
C ILE A 212 -4.42 -3.92 14.48
N THR A 213 -3.71 -4.42 13.48
CA THR A 213 -4.32 -4.98 12.26
C THR A 213 -4.22 -6.50 12.34
N LYS A 214 -5.35 -7.18 12.15
CA LYS A 214 -5.45 -8.63 12.21
C LYS A 214 -5.80 -9.15 10.82
N PHE A 215 -5.10 -10.21 10.41
CA PHE A 215 -5.42 -10.98 9.21
C PHE A 215 -5.91 -12.36 9.65
N SER A 216 -7.10 -12.73 9.24
CA SER A 216 -7.71 -14.04 9.53
C SER A 216 -7.91 -14.80 8.24
N THR A 217 -7.50 -16.06 8.20
CA THR A 217 -7.61 -16.90 7.01
C THR A 217 -8.43 -18.16 7.28
N ASP A 218 -8.88 -18.82 6.22
CA ASP A 218 -9.54 -20.13 6.30
C ASP A 218 -8.54 -21.31 6.23
N MET A 219 -7.27 -21.07 6.57
CA MET A 219 -6.27 -22.13 6.71
C MET A 219 -6.57 -23.02 7.93
N ILE A 220 -6.28 -24.31 7.80
CA ILE A 220 -6.47 -25.30 8.88
C ILE A 220 -5.39 -25.07 9.95
N ALA A 221 -5.81 -24.80 11.18
CA ALA A 221 -4.94 -24.36 12.27
C ALA A 221 -3.81 -25.35 12.65
N ASP A 222 -4.05 -26.65 12.51
CA ASP A 222 -3.08 -27.70 12.86
C ASP A 222 -1.86 -27.76 11.91
N ASP A 223 -1.92 -27.05 10.77
CA ASP A 223 -0.85 -26.99 9.77
C ASP A 223 -0.10 -25.63 9.78
N ILE A 224 -0.35 -24.76 10.78
CA ILE A 224 0.17 -23.39 10.77
C ILE A 224 1.32 -23.23 11.77
N GLU A 225 2.51 -23.07 11.20
CA GLU A 225 3.69 -22.60 11.91
C GLU A 225 3.86 -21.09 11.73
N TYR A 226 4.22 -20.39 12.80
CA TYR A 226 4.41 -18.94 12.76
C TYR A 226 5.89 -18.60 12.75
N TYR A 227 6.26 -17.65 11.90
CA TYR A 227 7.62 -17.19 11.76
C TYR A 227 7.68 -15.67 11.84
N THR A 228 8.66 -15.15 12.58
CA THR A 228 9.01 -13.72 12.55
C THR A 228 10.48 -13.59 12.20
N ASP A 229 10.85 -12.48 11.58
CA ASP A 229 12.25 -12.20 11.34
C ASP A 229 12.98 -11.78 12.63
N SER A 230 14.29 -11.97 12.65
CA SER A 230 15.21 -11.36 13.59
C SER A 230 16.05 -10.33 12.83
N ASN A 231 15.73 -9.05 13.04
CA ASN A 231 16.43 -7.90 12.44
C ASN A 231 16.49 -7.92 10.89
N GLY A 232 15.51 -8.54 10.24
CA GLY A 232 15.46 -8.69 8.78
C GLY A 232 16.45 -9.69 8.19
N MET A 233 17.09 -10.54 9.01
CA MET A 233 18.15 -11.45 8.53
C MET A 233 17.73 -12.93 8.48
N GLN A 234 17.01 -13.41 9.49
CA GLN A 234 16.63 -14.82 9.61
C GLN A 234 15.21 -14.96 10.12
N ALA A 235 14.46 -15.94 9.60
CA ALA A 235 13.15 -16.30 10.12
C ALA A 235 13.31 -17.25 11.32
N SER A 236 12.63 -16.95 12.42
CA SER A 236 12.59 -17.78 13.62
C SER A 236 11.19 -18.29 13.85
N PHE A 237 11.09 -19.57 14.20
CA PHE A 237 9.82 -20.22 14.54
C PHE A 237 9.31 -19.72 15.90
N ILE A 238 8.01 -19.45 16.00
CA ILE A 238 7.32 -19.05 17.22
C ILE A 238 6.31 -20.12 17.64
N THR A 239 6.41 -20.55 18.90
CA THR A 239 5.40 -21.35 19.59
C THR A 239 4.55 -20.44 20.47
N PHE A 240 3.23 -20.49 20.30
CA PHE A 240 2.30 -19.82 21.20
C PHE A 240 1.97 -20.71 22.40
N TYR A 241 2.12 -20.18 23.61
CA TYR A 241 1.72 -20.84 24.84
C TYR A 241 0.38 -20.28 25.30
N VAL A 242 -0.69 -21.07 25.17
CA VAL A 242 -1.99 -20.72 25.76
C VAL A 242 -1.98 -21.17 27.22
N TYR A 243 -1.79 -20.23 28.13
CA TYR A 243 -2.00 -20.48 29.55
C TYR A 243 -3.50 -20.40 29.86
N ASN A 244 -4.15 -21.54 30.01
CA ASN A 244 -5.46 -21.59 30.63
C ASN A 244 -5.29 -21.29 32.13
N ALA A 245 -5.59 -20.06 32.54
CA ALA A 245 -5.72 -19.74 33.96
C ALA A 245 -6.97 -20.48 34.50
N LEU A 246 -6.75 -21.35 35.49
CA LEU A 246 -7.80 -22.05 36.26
C LEU A 246 -8.56 -21.08 37.17
#